data_AF-A0A3M7HSP4-F1
#
_entry.id   AF-A0A3M7HSP4-F1
#
_cell.length_a   1.000
_cell.length_b   1.000
_cell.length_c   1.000
_cell.angle_alpha   90.00
_cell.angle_beta   90.00
_cell.angle_gamma   90.00
#
_symmetry.space_group_name_H-M   'P 1'
#
loop_
_entity.id
_entity.type
_entity.pdbx_description
1 polymer ?
#
loop_
_entity_poly.entity_id
_entity_poly.type
_entity_poly.pdbx_seq_one_letter_code
_entity_poly.pdbx_strand_id
1 'polypeptide(L)'
;MSGPQTPPFTPKTPWIRALLAQPNTSIRIPSNRVSKLSTEDSLFAETLQTSRTLLECFIFYREPALTASRSTSPGASDDEETRIQEVHFLVRVGDGLNGHPAILHGGIVAALVDEEMGVLQTVNHERAYALSVQREERARGGRGEGGGGVSEGGGDALSSLPPLGSFTAELKIRYRRPVSTPGEVLCTARYVRREGRKEWIEAVIRQGEVEGGEEGDGAVTCAIGEGLFIEAKKKDVKL
;
A
#
# COMPACT_ATOMS: atom_id res chain seq x y z
N MET A 1 -5.94 -11.28 16.11
CA MET A 1 -6.12 -12.06 14.87
C MET A 1 -7.35 -11.51 14.18
N SER A 2 -7.16 -10.60 13.24
CA SER A 2 -8.25 -10.07 12.40
C SER A 2 -8.71 -11.18 11.45
N GLY A 3 -10.00 -11.50 11.45
CA GLY A 3 -10.58 -12.50 10.54
C GLY A 3 -10.37 -12.13 9.06
N PRO A 4 -10.66 -13.05 8.12
CA PRO A 4 -10.52 -12.78 6.69
C PRO A 4 -11.40 -11.58 6.32
N GLN A 5 -10.77 -10.44 6.05
CA GLN A 5 -11.49 -9.26 5.59
C GLN A 5 -11.95 -9.50 4.16
N THR A 6 -13.26 -9.51 3.96
CA THR A 6 -13.84 -9.62 2.62
C THR A 6 -13.54 -8.32 1.87
N PRO A 7 -13.12 -8.38 0.59
CA PRO A 7 -12.86 -7.17 -0.16
C PRO A 7 -14.17 -6.35 -0.29
N PRO A 8 -14.10 -5.00 -0.26
CA PRO A 8 -15.27 -4.13 -0.39
C PRO A 8 -16.09 -4.38 -1.66
N PHE A 9 -15.43 -4.91 -2.70
CA PHE A 9 -16.08 -5.37 -3.91
C PHE A 9 -15.35 -6.56 -4.52
N THR A 10 -16.07 -7.35 -5.32
CA THR A 10 -15.47 -8.45 -6.10
C THR A 10 -14.86 -7.91 -7.39
N PRO A 11 -13.55 -8.16 -7.66
CA PRO A 11 -12.94 -7.77 -8.94
C PRO A 11 -13.57 -8.52 -10.11
N LYS A 12 -13.83 -7.82 -11.21
CA LYS A 12 -14.34 -8.39 -12.47
C LYS A 12 -13.25 -9.12 -13.23
N THR A 13 -12.00 -8.73 -13.05
CA THR A 13 -10.85 -9.27 -13.76
C THR A 13 -10.36 -10.60 -13.16
N PRO A 14 -10.29 -11.72 -13.91
CA PRO A 14 -9.94 -13.04 -13.37
C PRO A 14 -8.57 -13.13 -12.70
N TRP A 15 -7.53 -12.55 -13.30
CA TRP A 15 -6.17 -12.61 -12.74
C TRP A 15 -6.05 -11.81 -11.42
N ILE A 16 -6.83 -10.73 -11.25
CA ILE A 16 -6.91 -9.99 -9.97
C ILE A 16 -7.55 -10.87 -8.89
N ARG A 17 -8.62 -11.60 -9.24
CA ARG A 17 -9.23 -12.57 -8.30
C ARG A 17 -8.25 -13.68 -7.92
N ALA A 18 -7.41 -14.14 -8.85
CA ALA A 18 -6.39 -15.15 -8.57
C ALA A 18 -5.32 -14.63 -7.59
N LEU A 19 -4.92 -13.35 -7.69
CA LEU A 19 -4.03 -12.72 -6.71
C LEU A 19 -4.66 -12.69 -5.31
N LEU A 20 -5.95 -12.32 -5.20
CA LEU A 20 -6.66 -12.29 -3.92
C LEU A 20 -6.86 -13.67 -3.29
N ALA A 21 -6.97 -14.71 -4.10
CA ALA A 21 -7.17 -16.08 -3.63
C ALA A 21 -5.90 -16.70 -3.03
N GLN A 22 -4.74 -16.02 -3.12
CA GLN A 22 -3.49 -16.53 -2.55
C GLN A 22 -3.61 -16.65 -1.01
N PRO A 23 -3.00 -17.69 -0.40
CA PRO A 23 -3.03 -17.86 1.05
C PRO A 23 -2.25 -16.75 1.75
N ASN A 24 -2.62 -16.42 2.99
CA ASN A 24 -2.02 -15.35 3.79
C ASN A 24 -2.14 -13.95 3.15
N THR A 25 -3.20 -13.72 2.39
CA THR A 25 -3.50 -12.40 1.83
C THR A 25 -4.24 -11.56 2.87
N SER A 26 -3.66 -10.42 3.23
CA SER A 26 -4.31 -9.35 3.99
C SER A 26 -5.05 -8.44 3.03
N ILE A 27 -6.26 -8.02 3.38
CA ILE A 27 -7.12 -7.12 2.61
C ILE A 27 -7.62 -6.04 3.56
N ARG A 28 -7.59 -4.77 3.15
CA ARG A 28 -8.15 -3.66 3.93
C ARG A 28 -8.36 -2.40 3.09
N ILE A 29 -9.12 -1.46 3.62
CA ILE A 29 -9.18 -0.09 3.10
C ILE A 29 -7.86 0.62 3.45
N PRO A 30 -7.19 1.28 2.48
CA PRO A 30 -6.00 2.06 2.78
C PRO A 30 -6.34 3.33 3.56
N SER A 31 -5.42 3.77 4.41
CA SER A 31 -5.60 4.92 5.30
C SER A 31 -5.75 6.25 4.56
N ASN A 32 -5.20 6.36 3.35
CA ASN A 32 -5.37 7.50 2.44
C ASN A 32 -6.81 7.69 1.91
N ARG A 33 -7.74 6.79 2.28
CA ARG A 33 -9.19 6.89 2.01
C ARG A 33 -10.00 7.30 3.23
N VAL A 34 -9.33 7.73 4.29
CA VAL A 34 -9.95 8.20 5.53
C VAL A 34 -9.53 9.65 5.72
N SER A 35 -10.51 10.57 5.81
CA SER A 35 -10.23 11.96 6.14
C SER A 35 -9.59 12.07 7.52
N LYS A 36 -8.51 12.86 7.60
CA LYS A 36 -7.73 13.04 8.83
C LYS A 36 -7.81 14.49 9.29
N LEU A 37 -7.73 14.71 10.60
CA LEU A 37 -7.66 16.06 11.18
C LEU A 37 -6.41 16.83 10.74
N SER A 38 -5.31 16.14 10.41
CA SER A 38 -4.09 16.73 9.87
C SER A 38 -4.25 17.22 8.42
N THR A 39 -5.38 16.93 7.76
CA THR A 39 -5.70 17.26 6.36
C THR A 39 -4.81 16.59 5.30
N GLU A 40 -3.88 15.72 5.73
CA GLU A 40 -3.13 14.86 4.82
C GLU A 40 -4.08 13.91 4.07
N ASP A 41 -3.63 13.44 2.91
CA ASP A 41 -4.38 12.55 2.01
C ASP A 41 -5.70 13.11 1.46
N SER A 42 -6.06 14.37 1.72
CA SER A 42 -7.31 15.01 1.24
C SER A 42 -7.52 14.93 -0.28
N LEU A 43 -6.46 14.80 -1.08
CA LEU A 43 -6.58 14.48 -2.49
C LEU A 43 -7.31 13.14 -2.72
N PHE A 44 -6.91 12.07 -2.02
CA PHE A 44 -7.47 10.73 -2.18
C PHE A 44 -8.69 10.48 -1.29
N ALA A 45 -8.71 10.99 -0.06
CA ALA A 45 -9.78 10.80 0.90
C ALA A 45 -11.04 11.64 0.59
N GLU A 46 -10.88 12.77 -0.11
CA GLU A 46 -11.99 13.71 -0.33
C GLU A 46 -12.12 14.07 -1.81
N THR A 47 -11.10 14.69 -2.39
CA THR A 47 -11.19 15.30 -3.73
C THR A 47 -11.47 14.26 -4.82
N LEU A 48 -10.79 13.12 -4.77
CA LEU A 48 -10.95 12.03 -5.73
C LEU A 48 -11.99 10.99 -5.28
N GLN A 49 -12.70 11.19 -4.18
CA GLN A 49 -13.71 10.27 -3.65
C GLN A 49 -15.13 10.67 -4.08
N THR A 50 -15.47 10.40 -5.34
CA THR A 50 -16.82 10.63 -5.89
C THR A 50 -17.28 9.45 -6.72
N SER A 51 -18.58 9.42 -7.05
CA SER A 51 -19.15 8.40 -7.96
C SER A 51 -18.59 8.42 -9.38
N ARG A 52 -17.95 9.52 -9.81
CA ARG A 52 -17.32 9.63 -11.14
C ARG A 52 -15.79 9.55 -11.13
N THR A 53 -15.13 9.53 -9.98
CA THR A 53 -13.67 9.58 -9.86
C THR A 53 -13.12 8.23 -9.36
N LEU A 54 -12.54 8.15 -8.16
CA LEU A 54 -12.12 6.90 -7.52
C LEU A 54 -13.22 6.46 -6.55
N LEU A 55 -14.13 5.62 -7.05
CA LEU A 55 -15.38 5.27 -6.37
C LEU A 55 -15.16 4.29 -5.21
N GLU A 56 -14.60 3.13 -5.53
CA GLU A 56 -14.31 2.07 -4.58
C GLU A 56 -12.86 1.63 -4.74
N CYS A 57 -12.19 1.37 -3.63
CA CYS A 57 -10.84 0.83 -3.67
C CYS A 57 -10.51 0.06 -2.39
N PHE A 58 -9.49 -0.78 -2.48
CA PHE A 58 -8.89 -1.46 -1.34
C PHE A 58 -7.47 -1.87 -1.68
N ILE A 59 -6.69 -2.18 -0.64
CA ILE A 59 -5.35 -2.71 -0.77
C ILE A 59 -5.30 -4.15 -0.32
N PHE A 60 -4.38 -4.91 -0.89
CA PHE A 60 -4.10 -6.26 -0.46
C PHE A 60 -2.63 -6.61 -0.66
N TYR A 61 -2.12 -7.50 0.18
CA TYR A 61 -0.74 -7.94 0.16
C TYR A 61 -0.59 -9.27 0.89
N ARG A 62 0.46 -10.02 0.53
CA ARG A 62 0.79 -11.27 1.20
C ARG A 62 1.54 -10.98 2.49
N GLU A 63 1.07 -11.52 3.61
CA GLU A 63 1.82 -11.48 4.86
C GLU A 63 3.00 -12.46 4.83
N PRO A 64 4.23 -12.00 5.16
CA PRO A 64 5.35 -12.87 5.44
C PRO A 64 4.97 -13.89 6.51
N ALA A 65 5.33 -15.15 6.29
CA ALA A 65 5.07 -16.20 7.26
C ALA A 65 5.78 -15.88 8.58
N LEU A 66 5.02 -15.74 9.66
CA LEU A 66 5.55 -15.48 11.02
C LEU A 66 6.39 -16.66 11.57
N THR A 67 6.52 -17.76 10.83
CA THR A 67 7.08 -19.04 11.27
C THR A 67 8.33 -19.48 10.50
N ALA A 68 8.93 -18.64 9.67
CA ALA A 68 10.26 -18.97 9.17
C ALA A 68 11.25 -18.93 10.35
N SER A 69 11.55 -20.10 10.91
CA SER A 69 12.83 -20.37 11.57
C SER A 69 13.91 -19.56 10.87
N ARG A 70 14.60 -18.67 11.59
CA ARG A 70 15.74 -17.84 11.13
C ARG A 70 16.24 -18.32 9.77
N SER A 71 15.98 -17.55 8.71
CA SER A 71 16.52 -17.92 7.41
C SER A 71 18.02 -18.13 7.57
N THR A 72 18.49 -19.29 7.12
CA THR A 72 19.92 -19.63 7.09
C THR A 72 20.69 -18.84 6.03
N SER A 73 20.07 -17.83 5.42
CA SER A 73 20.70 -16.89 4.50
C SER A 73 21.67 -16.00 5.28
N PRO A 74 23.00 -16.18 5.13
CA PRO A 74 23.96 -15.39 5.87
C PRO A 74 23.89 -13.94 5.37
N GLY A 75 23.20 -13.05 6.08
CA GLY A 75 23.23 -11.61 5.82
C GLY A 75 21.88 -10.87 5.74
N ALA A 76 20.73 -11.56 5.75
CA ALA A 76 19.44 -10.87 5.80
C ALA A 76 19.19 -10.31 7.20
N SER A 77 18.79 -9.04 7.30
CA SER A 77 18.40 -8.45 8.60
C SER A 77 16.96 -8.86 8.98
N ASP A 78 16.64 -8.91 10.28
CA ASP A 78 15.27 -9.17 10.77
C ASP A 78 14.23 -8.21 10.13
N ASP A 79 14.66 -6.99 9.78
CA ASP A 79 13.85 -5.97 9.13
C ASP A 79 13.61 -6.25 7.64
N GLU A 80 14.37 -7.13 7.00
CA GLU A 80 14.12 -7.59 5.62
C GLU A 80 13.18 -8.78 5.59
N GLU A 81 13.33 -9.73 6.51
CA GLU A 81 12.47 -10.92 6.59
C GLU A 81 11.02 -10.58 6.94
N THR A 82 10.83 -9.53 7.75
CA THR A 82 9.49 -9.13 8.22
C THR A 82 8.80 -8.12 7.32
N ARG A 83 9.49 -7.57 6.31
CA ARG A 83 8.98 -6.53 5.41
C ARG A 83 7.95 -7.06 4.42
N ILE A 84 6.88 -6.31 4.22
CA ILE A 84 5.99 -6.49 3.07
C ILE A 84 6.73 -5.99 1.82
N GLN A 85 7.01 -6.90 0.90
CA GLN A 85 7.78 -6.60 -0.31
C GLN A 85 6.93 -6.01 -1.43
N GLU A 86 5.64 -6.35 -1.46
CA GLU A 86 4.69 -5.97 -2.50
C GLU A 86 3.33 -5.64 -1.88
N VAL A 87 2.73 -4.53 -2.30
CA VAL A 87 1.33 -4.17 -2.03
C VAL A 87 0.63 -3.93 -3.35
N HIS A 88 -0.66 -4.25 -3.39
CA HIS A 88 -1.53 -3.97 -4.50
C HIS A 88 -2.65 -3.04 -4.08
N PHE A 89 -2.93 -2.03 -4.89
CA PHE A 89 -4.06 -1.12 -4.76
C PHE A 89 -5.00 -1.28 -5.94
N LEU A 90 -6.16 -1.86 -5.67
CA LEU A 90 -7.23 -2.02 -6.66
C LEU A 90 -8.22 -0.88 -6.51
N VAL A 91 -8.44 -0.14 -7.59
CA VAL A 91 -9.39 0.98 -7.64
C VAL A 91 -10.34 0.86 -8.83
N ARG A 92 -11.61 1.16 -8.59
CA ARG A 92 -12.63 1.37 -9.63
C ARG A 92 -12.65 2.85 -9.99
N VAL A 93 -12.26 3.13 -11.22
CA VAL A 93 -12.16 4.48 -11.77
C VAL A 93 -13.36 4.76 -12.67
N GLY A 94 -14.04 5.89 -12.43
CA GLY A 94 -15.11 6.41 -13.29
C GLY A 94 -14.57 7.22 -14.47
N ASP A 95 -15.44 7.99 -15.12
CA ASP A 95 -15.12 8.82 -16.30
C ASP A 95 -14.74 10.27 -15.97
N GLY A 96 -14.88 10.68 -14.72
CA GLY A 96 -14.66 12.05 -14.25
C GLY A 96 -13.20 12.48 -14.16
N LEU A 97 -12.26 11.58 -14.44
CA LEU A 97 -10.82 11.81 -14.42
C LEU A 97 -10.17 11.65 -15.80
N ASN A 98 -10.99 11.69 -16.86
CA ASN A 98 -10.54 11.50 -18.23
C ASN A 98 -9.67 12.66 -18.73
N GLY A 99 -8.54 12.33 -19.35
CA GLY A 99 -7.74 13.29 -20.12
C GLY A 99 -8.09 13.30 -21.61
N HIS A 100 -8.58 12.17 -22.11
CA HIS A 100 -9.18 12.00 -23.44
C HIS A 100 -10.43 11.13 -23.29
N PRO A 101 -11.34 11.07 -24.29
CA PRO A 101 -12.52 10.21 -24.21
C PRO A 101 -12.14 8.77 -23.81
N ALA A 102 -12.73 8.30 -22.70
CA ALA A 102 -12.50 6.97 -22.13
C ALA A 102 -11.04 6.64 -21.74
N ILE A 103 -10.19 7.65 -21.53
CA ILE A 103 -8.78 7.46 -21.14
C ILE A 103 -8.48 8.29 -19.88
N LEU A 104 -8.01 7.63 -18.83
CA LEU A 104 -7.61 8.26 -17.58
C LEU A 104 -6.48 9.27 -17.82
N HIS A 105 -6.61 10.47 -17.24
CA HIS A 105 -5.61 11.51 -17.38
C HIS A 105 -4.24 11.03 -16.84
N GLY A 106 -3.16 11.27 -17.58
CA GLY A 106 -1.81 10.81 -17.20
C GLY A 106 -1.37 11.31 -15.82
N GLY A 107 -1.74 12.53 -15.45
CA GLY A 107 -1.49 13.06 -14.10
C GLY A 107 -2.19 12.28 -12.97
N ILE A 108 -3.34 11.65 -13.24
CA ILE A 108 -4.02 10.80 -12.26
C ILE A 108 -3.35 9.43 -12.17
N VAL A 109 -2.89 8.89 -13.30
CA VAL A 109 -2.03 7.70 -13.31
C VAL A 109 -0.77 7.96 -12.49
N ALA A 110 -0.17 9.15 -12.61
CA ALA A 110 0.98 9.55 -11.81
C ALA A 110 0.68 9.63 -10.31
N ALA A 111 -0.47 10.23 -9.95
CA ALA A 111 -0.91 10.27 -8.56
C ALA A 111 -1.12 8.87 -7.98
N LEU A 112 -1.74 7.94 -8.73
CA LEU A 112 -1.93 6.54 -8.30
C LEU A 112 -0.60 5.80 -8.08
N VAL A 113 0.40 6.09 -8.89
CA VAL A 113 1.75 5.52 -8.76
C VAL A 113 2.43 6.03 -7.49
N ASP A 114 2.45 7.35 -7.27
CA ASP A 114 3.05 7.96 -6.08
C ASP A 114 2.37 7.48 -4.79
N GLU A 115 1.04 7.51 -4.80
CA GLU A 115 0.21 7.10 -3.66
C GLU A 115 0.46 5.64 -3.28
N GLU A 116 0.50 4.73 -4.26
CA GLU A 116 0.67 3.31 -3.97
C GLU A 116 2.07 2.98 -3.40
N MET A 117 3.10 3.74 -3.80
CA MET A 117 4.42 3.63 -3.17
C MET A 117 4.37 4.11 -1.70
N GLY A 118 3.63 5.18 -1.41
CA GLY A 118 3.38 5.65 -0.04
C GLY A 118 2.55 4.67 0.80
N VAL A 119 1.58 3.99 0.21
CA VAL A 119 0.81 2.90 0.85
C VAL A 119 1.74 1.76 1.27
N LEU A 120 2.68 1.35 0.41
CA LEU A 120 3.67 0.32 0.77
C LEU A 120 4.52 0.75 1.97
N GLN A 121 4.94 2.02 2.03
CA GLN A 121 5.67 2.56 3.19
C GLN A 121 4.80 2.53 4.45
N THR A 122 3.53 2.94 4.33
CA THR A 122 2.55 2.93 5.43
C THR A 122 2.35 1.54 6.01
N VAL A 123 2.08 0.55 5.15
CA VAL A 123 1.90 -0.86 5.53
C VAL A 123 3.13 -1.38 6.29
N ASN A 124 4.33 -1.08 5.80
CA ASN A 124 5.57 -1.50 6.46
C ASN A 124 5.82 -0.77 7.78
N HIS A 125 5.48 0.52 7.86
CA HIS A 125 5.63 1.30 9.09
C HIS A 125 4.72 0.77 10.21
N GLU A 126 3.46 0.51 9.87
CA GLU A 126 2.48 -0.12 10.77
C GLU A 126 2.92 -1.50 11.24
N ARG A 127 3.41 -2.33 10.31
CA ARG A 127 3.90 -3.68 10.64
C ARG A 127 5.09 -3.62 11.59
N ALA A 128 6.05 -2.73 11.34
CA ALA A 128 7.21 -2.54 12.20
C ALA A 128 6.79 -2.11 13.62
N TYR A 129 5.84 -1.18 13.72
CA TYR A 129 5.29 -0.74 15.00
C TYR A 129 4.56 -1.87 15.74
N ALA A 130 3.71 -2.63 15.05
CA ALA A 130 3.01 -3.76 15.66
C ALA A 130 4.00 -4.84 16.19
N LEU A 131 5.06 -5.13 15.44
CA LEU A 131 6.11 -6.05 15.88
C LEU A 131 6.92 -5.49 17.06
N SER A 132 7.19 -4.17 17.11
CA SER A 132 7.88 -3.57 18.25
C SER A 132 7.04 -3.66 19.53
N VAL A 133 5.74 -3.38 19.46
CA VAL A 133 4.82 -3.52 20.59
C VAL A 133 4.79 -4.97 21.08
N GLN A 134 4.65 -5.95 20.18
CA GLN A 134 4.69 -7.37 20.56
C GLN A 134 6.01 -7.81 21.19
N ARG A 135 7.15 -7.29 20.70
CA ARG A 135 8.48 -7.55 21.30
C ARG A 135 8.57 -6.97 22.72
N GLU A 136 8.06 -5.76 22.93
CA GLU A 136 8.01 -5.13 24.25
C GLU A 136 7.10 -5.89 25.22
N GLU A 137 5.90 -6.29 24.78
CA GLU A 137 4.97 -7.07 25.59
C GLU A 137 5.56 -8.42 25.99
N ARG A 138 6.24 -9.12 25.08
CA ARG A 138 6.97 -10.36 25.40
C ARG A 138 8.11 -10.13 26.39
N ALA A 139 8.86 -9.02 26.24
CA ALA A 139 9.94 -8.66 27.16
C ALA A 139 9.40 -8.30 28.56
N ARG A 140 8.23 -7.65 28.64
CA ARG A 140 7.53 -7.34 29.90
C ARG A 140 6.90 -8.59 30.53
N GLY A 141 6.23 -9.44 29.76
CA GLY A 141 5.60 -10.69 30.22
C GLY A 141 6.60 -11.78 30.66
N GLY A 142 7.88 -11.65 30.30
CA GLY A 142 8.97 -12.47 30.84
C GLY A 142 9.48 -12.03 32.22
N ARG A 143 9.04 -10.86 32.74
CA ARG A 143 9.27 -10.41 34.12
C ARG A 143 7.97 -10.60 34.88
N GLY A 144 7.82 -11.73 35.57
CA GLY A 144 6.58 -12.03 36.29
C GLY A 144 6.26 -10.97 37.34
N GLU A 145 5.03 -10.47 37.33
CA GLU A 145 4.13 -10.34 38.48
C GLU A 145 2.73 -9.93 38.00
N GLY A 146 1.71 -10.48 38.66
CA GLY A 146 0.33 -10.49 38.17
C GLY A 146 -0.48 -9.23 38.41
N GLY A 147 -1.65 -9.21 37.76
CA GLY A 147 -2.80 -8.42 38.20
C GLY A 147 -3.25 -7.31 37.24
N GLY A 148 -4.37 -7.55 36.56
CA GLY A 148 -5.45 -6.57 36.44
C GLY A 148 -5.49 -5.69 35.19
N GLY A 149 -6.64 -5.75 34.50
CA GLY A 149 -7.21 -4.61 33.78
C GLY A 149 -7.07 -4.66 32.26
N VAL A 150 -8.03 -5.31 31.59
CA VAL A 150 -8.26 -5.09 30.15
C VAL A 150 -8.90 -3.71 30.00
N SER A 151 -8.14 -2.76 29.46
CA SER A 151 -8.69 -1.50 28.96
C SER A 151 -8.93 -1.66 27.46
N GLU A 152 -10.19 -1.79 27.08
CA GLU A 152 -10.65 -1.65 25.70
C GLU A 152 -10.48 -0.18 25.27
N GLY A 153 -9.28 0.16 24.79
CA GLY A 153 -9.00 1.42 24.12
C GLY A 153 -9.36 1.33 22.65
N GLY A 154 -10.64 1.46 22.31
CA GLY A 154 -11.13 1.71 20.95
C GLY A 154 -10.78 3.12 20.45
N GLY A 155 -9.52 3.52 20.60
CA GLY A 155 -8.96 4.76 20.05
C GLY A 155 -8.33 4.46 18.70
N ASP A 156 -8.64 5.29 17.72
CA ASP A 156 -8.20 5.21 16.32
C ASP A 156 -6.70 4.88 16.21
N ALA A 157 -6.37 3.60 16.02
CA ALA A 157 -5.02 3.04 16.04
C ALA A 157 -4.10 3.65 14.97
N LEU A 158 -4.69 4.39 14.03
CA LEU A 158 -3.99 5.11 12.97
C LEU A 158 -3.35 6.41 13.49
N SER A 159 -3.91 7.02 14.54
CA SER A 159 -3.42 8.29 15.12
C SER A 159 -2.20 8.14 16.04
N SER A 160 -1.89 6.92 16.49
CA SER A 160 -0.78 6.61 17.40
C SER A 160 0.49 6.16 16.69
N LEU A 161 0.44 5.99 15.38
CA LEU A 161 1.62 5.66 14.58
C LEU A 161 2.53 6.88 14.45
N PRO A 162 3.85 6.70 14.57
CA PRO A 162 4.78 7.76 14.19
C PRO A 162 4.49 8.23 12.76
N PRO A 163 4.57 9.54 12.45
CA PRO A 163 4.39 10.01 11.09
C PRO A 163 5.35 9.30 10.14
N LEU A 164 4.87 8.99 8.94
CA LEU A 164 5.74 8.59 7.84
C LEU A 164 6.70 9.74 7.56
N GLY A 165 7.90 9.64 8.11
CA GLY A 165 8.92 10.68 7.96
C GLY A 165 9.55 10.71 6.57
N SER A 166 8.95 10.08 5.56
CA SER A 166 9.53 9.88 4.22
C SER A 166 8.79 10.73 3.19
N PHE A 167 9.53 11.33 2.26
CA PHE A 167 8.99 12.24 1.25
C PHE A 167 9.44 11.84 -0.16
N THR A 168 8.55 11.95 -1.14
CA THR A 168 8.89 11.77 -2.56
C THR A 168 9.94 12.79 -2.97
N ALA A 169 11.09 12.32 -3.45
CA ALA A 169 12.19 13.13 -3.95
C ALA A 169 12.32 13.05 -5.48
N GLU A 170 12.02 11.91 -6.08
CA GLU A 170 11.94 11.73 -7.53
C GLU A 170 10.80 10.76 -7.86
N LEU A 171 10.07 11.07 -8.94
CA LEU A 171 9.09 10.17 -9.52
C LEU A 171 9.23 10.17 -11.04
N LYS A 172 9.57 9.01 -11.61
CA LYS A 172 9.76 8.83 -13.05
C LYS A 172 8.77 7.82 -13.58
N ILE A 173 7.97 8.21 -14.56
CA ILE A 173 6.89 7.38 -15.10
C ILE A 173 7.08 7.13 -16.59
N ARG A 174 6.96 5.86 -16.97
CA ARG A 174 6.88 5.41 -18.37
C ARG A 174 5.47 4.94 -18.68
N TYR A 175 4.74 5.70 -19.49
CA TYR A 175 3.44 5.31 -20.02
C TYR A 175 3.64 4.37 -21.21
N ARG A 176 3.07 3.17 -21.13
CA ARG A 176 3.19 2.10 -22.13
C ARG A 176 1.92 1.94 -22.95
N ARG A 177 0.76 2.00 -22.30
CA ARG A 177 -0.57 1.91 -22.93
C ARG A 177 -1.56 2.83 -22.21
N PRO A 178 -2.61 3.32 -22.89
CA PRO A 178 -3.67 4.07 -22.23
C PRO A 178 -4.33 3.27 -21.10
N VAL A 179 -4.77 3.97 -20.05
CA VAL A 179 -5.62 3.38 -19.00
C VAL A 179 -7.07 3.72 -19.36
N SER A 180 -7.86 2.70 -19.65
CA SER A 180 -9.25 2.85 -20.09
C SER A 180 -10.19 3.13 -18.91
N THR A 181 -11.20 3.96 -19.13
CA THR A 181 -12.22 4.35 -18.15
C THR A 181 -13.63 4.24 -18.75
N PRO A 182 -14.65 3.96 -17.93
CA PRO A 182 -14.57 3.51 -16.54
C PRO A 182 -14.04 2.06 -16.45
N GLY A 183 -13.36 1.71 -15.35
CA GLY A 183 -12.77 0.38 -15.23
C GLY A 183 -12.03 0.09 -13.93
N GLU A 184 -11.59 -1.16 -13.78
CA GLU A 184 -10.69 -1.58 -12.70
C GLU A 184 -9.25 -1.24 -13.09
N VAL A 185 -8.51 -0.62 -12.17
CA VAL A 185 -7.08 -0.32 -12.30
C VAL A 185 -6.37 -0.92 -11.09
N LEU A 186 -5.39 -1.78 -11.33
CA LEU A 186 -4.52 -2.31 -10.29
C LEU A 186 -3.18 -1.58 -10.33
N CYS A 187 -2.86 -0.82 -9.30
CA CYS A 187 -1.50 -0.36 -9.02
C CYS A 187 -0.81 -1.40 -8.13
N THR A 188 0.47 -1.69 -8.35
CA THR A 188 1.24 -2.61 -7.52
C THR A 188 2.57 -1.97 -7.20
N ALA A 189 2.84 -1.65 -5.94
CA ALA A 189 4.14 -1.18 -5.49
C ALA A 189 5.01 -2.33 -4.98
N ARG A 190 6.31 -2.26 -5.30
CA ARG A 190 7.33 -3.21 -4.87
C ARG A 190 8.53 -2.47 -4.29
N TYR A 191 8.96 -2.92 -3.13
CA TYR A 191 10.21 -2.45 -2.55
C TYR A 191 11.38 -2.87 -3.45
N VAL A 192 12.31 -1.95 -3.70
CA VAL A 192 13.51 -2.23 -4.51
C VAL A 192 14.74 -2.30 -3.62
N ARG A 193 15.05 -1.22 -2.91
CA ARG A 193 16.23 -1.13 -2.02
C ARG A 193 16.16 0.10 -1.12
N ARG A 194 17.02 0.13 -0.10
CA ARG A 194 17.24 1.27 0.79
C ARG A 194 18.73 1.49 1.04
N GLU A 195 19.16 2.74 1.00
CA GLU A 195 20.54 3.15 1.28
C GLU A 195 20.52 4.38 2.19
N GLY A 196 20.80 4.16 3.48
CA GLY A 196 20.66 5.19 4.50
C GLY A 196 19.23 5.73 4.54
N ARG A 197 19.06 7.02 4.24
CA ARG A 197 17.75 7.70 4.23
C ARG A 197 17.02 7.60 2.90
N LYS A 198 17.61 6.98 1.87
CA LYS A 198 17.01 6.87 0.53
C LYS A 198 16.35 5.52 0.38
N GLU A 199 15.12 5.51 -0.09
CA GLU A 199 14.35 4.31 -0.39
C GLU A 199 13.86 4.35 -1.83
N TRP A 200 14.06 3.26 -2.57
CA TRP A 200 13.60 3.11 -3.94
C TRP A 200 12.44 2.11 -3.98
N ILE A 201 11.37 2.51 -4.65
CA ILE A 201 10.15 1.72 -4.83
C ILE A 201 9.77 1.78 -6.30
N GLU A 202 9.37 0.65 -6.87
CA GLU A 202 8.79 0.58 -8.21
C GLU A 202 7.28 0.38 -8.09
N ALA A 203 6.48 1.00 -8.96
CA ALA A 203 5.07 0.67 -9.06
C ALA A 203 4.64 0.42 -10.51
N VAL A 204 3.68 -0.48 -10.71
CA VAL A 204 3.18 -0.87 -12.03
C VAL A 204 1.67 -0.75 -12.07
N ILE A 205 1.15 -0.04 -13.08
CA ILE A 205 -0.28 0.07 -13.36
C ILE A 205 -0.67 -1.00 -14.38
N ARG A 206 -1.67 -1.83 -14.02
CA ARG A 206 -2.24 -2.88 -14.88
C ARG A 206 -3.77 -2.78 -14.97
N GLN A 207 -4.32 -3.18 -16.11
CA GLN A 207 -5.76 -3.40 -16.32
C GLN A 207 -6.03 -4.76 -16.97
N GLY A 208 -7.28 -5.19 -16.97
CA GLY A 208 -7.72 -6.29 -17.84
C GLY A 208 -7.58 -5.91 -19.32
N GLU A 209 -7.43 -6.90 -20.21
CA GLU A 209 -7.50 -6.67 -21.65
C GLU A 209 -8.80 -5.93 -22.03
N VAL A 210 -8.65 -4.92 -22.89
CA VAL A 210 -9.74 -4.24 -23.58
C VAL A 210 -9.79 -4.82 -24.99
N GLU A 211 -10.96 -5.03 -25.56
CA GLU A 211 -11.15 -5.69 -26.87
C GLU A 211 -10.12 -5.23 -27.92
N GLY A 212 -9.35 -6.19 -28.47
CA GLY A 212 -8.31 -5.96 -29.49
C GLY A 212 -6.85 -6.10 -29.03
N GLY A 213 -6.59 -6.61 -27.82
CA GLY A 213 -5.24 -6.94 -27.32
C GLY A 213 -4.67 -8.27 -27.84
N GLU A 214 -3.34 -8.39 -27.87
CA GLU A 214 -2.64 -9.66 -28.17
C GLU A 214 -2.89 -10.69 -27.07
N GLU A 215 -3.09 -11.96 -27.46
CA GLU A 215 -3.38 -13.10 -26.56
C GLU A 215 -2.30 -13.25 -25.46
N GLY A 216 -2.66 -12.92 -24.22
CA GLY A 216 -1.82 -13.05 -23.03
C GLY A 216 -2.57 -13.56 -21.79
N ASP A 217 -2.02 -13.33 -20.60
CA ASP A 217 -2.65 -13.70 -19.31
C ASP A 217 -3.88 -12.85 -18.94
N GLY A 218 -4.34 -11.99 -19.85
CA GLY A 218 -5.43 -11.05 -19.66
C GLY A 218 -5.05 -9.78 -18.89
N ALA A 219 -3.76 -9.55 -18.57
CA ALA A 219 -3.27 -8.36 -17.89
C ALA A 219 -2.43 -7.46 -18.82
N VAL A 220 -2.82 -6.18 -18.91
CA VAL A 220 -2.13 -5.17 -19.73
C VAL A 220 -1.35 -4.23 -18.83
N THR A 221 -0.03 -4.12 -19.01
CA THR A 221 0.77 -3.06 -18.35
C THR A 221 0.58 -1.72 -19.06
N CYS A 222 0.00 -0.76 -18.33
CA CYS A 222 -0.30 0.58 -18.83
C CYS A 222 0.80 1.59 -18.47
N ALA A 223 1.36 1.53 -17.26
CA ALA A 223 2.44 2.42 -16.83
C ALA A 223 3.38 1.75 -15.83
N ILE A 224 4.63 2.22 -15.79
CA ILE A 224 5.67 1.80 -14.83
C ILE A 224 6.26 3.07 -14.20
N GLY A 225 6.28 3.13 -12.87
CA GLY A 225 6.85 4.21 -12.08
C GLY A 225 8.07 3.76 -11.28
N GLU A 226 9.13 4.56 -11.30
CA GLU A 226 10.31 4.45 -10.43
C GLU A 226 10.28 5.64 -9.46
N GLY A 227 10.23 5.37 -8.16
CA GLY A 227 10.17 6.39 -7.10
C GLY A 227 11.41 6.34 -6.21
N LEU A 228 11.91 7.53 -5.84
CA LEU A 228 12.90 7.73 -4.78
C LEU A 228 12.26 8.53 -3.65
N PHE A 229 12.32 7.98 -2.45
CA PHE A 229 11.83 8.60 -1.23
C PHE A 229 12.99 8.90 -0.27
N ILE A 230 12.89 10.00 0.47
CA ILE A 230 13.91 10.42 1.44
C ILE A 230 13.29 10.58 2.83
N GLU A 231 13.81 9.83 3.80
CA GLU A 231 13.48 10.01 5.21
C GLU A 231 14.03 11.35 5.72
N ALA A 232 13.17 12.20 6.27
CA ALA A 232 13.52 13.47 6.86
C ALA A 232 14.46 13.27 8.06
N LYS A 233 15.39 14.21 8.22
CA LYS A 233 16.23 14.23 9.41
C LYS A 233 15.36 14.56 10.61
N LYS A 234 15.50 13.81 11.70
CA LYS A 234 14.98 14.23 13.01
C LYS A 234 15.56 15.61 13.31
N LYS A 235 14.71 16.61 13.52
CA LYS A 235 15.17 17.90 14.04
C LYS A 235 15.58 17.63 15.49
N ASP A 236 16.84 17.86 15.82
CA ASP A 236 17.25 18.02 17.22
C ASP A 236 16.50 19.24 17.74
N VAL A 237 15.42 19.01 18.48
CA VAL A 237 14.81 20.07 19.28
C VAL A 237 15.82 20.36 20.38
N LYS A 238 16.65 21.38 20.16
CA LYS A 238 17.41 21.99 21.25
C LYS A 238 16.39 22.58 22.22
N LEU A 239 16.17 21.86 23.32
CA LEU A 239 15.55 22.37 24.54
C LEU A 239 16.34 23.57 25.07
#